data_AF-A0A933NUN0-F1
#
_entry.id   AF-A0A933NUN0-F1
#
_cell.length_a   1.000
_cell.length_b   1.000
_cell.length_c   1.000
_cell.angle_alpha   90.00
_cell.angle_beta   90.00
_cell.angle_gamma   90.00
#
_symmetry.space_group_name_H-M   'P 1'
#
loop_
_entity.id
_entity.type
_entity.pdbx_description
1 polymer ?
#
loop_
_entity_poly.entity_id
_entity_poly.type
_entity_poly.pdbx_seq_one_letter_code
_entity_poly.pdbx_strand_id
1 'polypeptide(L)'
;MTPRSRTFVLILSTCIMAFAFVGGYLGQAMAKDDAYQGLRVFEDVVSLVINNYVEPVDVRQAMKGAMRGLADGLDPESAFLTPDLVKSVEAADLGGPAEVGLDLTRQYYLRVVAARDGSPAARAGLRPGDFIRAIDGRPTRDMSAYEGTRLLRGAPGSKVALLVIRGNAADPHEVALVRERLAGGDVSSRMANPATGYIRVSQFSKARPGPLKQAADALAK
;
A
#
# COMPACT_ATOMS: atom_id res chain seq x y z
N MET A 1 27.46 7.79 -63.66
CA MET A 1 26.87 6.66 -62.90
C MET A 1 26.67 5.48 -63.84
N THR A 2 27.18 4.30 -63.49
CA THR A 2 26.98 3.09 -64.30
C THR A 2 25.55 2.55 -64.08
N PRO A 3 24.92 1.90 -65.08
CA PRO A 3 23.55 1.40 -64.96
C PRO A 3 23.34 0.48 -63.74
N ARG A 4 24.38 -0.25 -63.32
CA ARG A 4 24.38 -1.11 -62.11
C ARG A 4 24.28 -0.34 -60.79
N SER A 5 24.87 0.86 -60.72
CA SER A 5 24.76 1.72 -59.53
C SER A 5 23.37 2.33 -59.36
N ARG A 6 22.66 2.60 -60.47
CA ARG A 6 21.30 3.14 -60.45
C ARG A 6 20.26 2.11 -60.01
N THR A 7 20.36 0.87 -60.50
CA THR A 7 19.46 -0.22 -60.08
C THR A 7 19.64 -0.57 -58.61
N PHE A 8 20.88 -0.56 -58.10
CA PHE A 8 21.15 -0.79 -56.69
C PHE A 8 20.51 0.28 -55.78
N VAL A 9 20.66 1.56 -56.13
CA VAL A 9 20.06 2.67 -55.36
C VAL A 9 18.53 2.60 -55.36
N LEU A 10 17.91 2.22 -56.49
CA LEU A 10 16.45 2.07 -56.59
C LEU A 10 15.92 0.95 -55.71
N ILE A 11 16.57 -0.23 -55.71
CA ILE A 11 16.16 -1.36 -54.87
C ILE A 11 16.27 -0.98 -53.39
N LEU A 12 17.41 -0.38 -52.99
CA LEU A 12 17.63 0.02 -51.60
C LEU A 12 16.60 1.05 -51.12
N SER A 13 16.30 2.05 -51.95
CA SER A 13 15.29 3.07 -51.64
C SER A 13 13.89 2.47 -51.52
N THR A 14 13.56 1.49 -52.36
CA THR A 14 12.26 0.81 -52.33
C THR A 14 12.12 -0.07 -51.09
N CYS A 15 13.18 -0.75 -50.65
CA CYS A 15 13.18 -1.50 -49.41
C CYS A 15 13.03 -0.60 -48.18
N ILE A 16 13.70 0.56 -48.14
CA ILE A 16 13.54 1.54 -47.04
C ILE A 16 12.12 2.08 -47.00
N MET A 17 11.56 2.42 -48.17
CA MET A 17 10.20 2.94 -48.28
C MET A 17 9.15 1.89 -47.92
N ALA A 18 9.35 0.63 -48.34
CA ALA A 18 8.50 -0.49 -47.94
C ALA A 18 8.61 -0.77 -46.43
N PHE A 19 9.81 -0.69 -45.86
CA PHE A 19 10.00 -0.83 -44.41
C PHE A 19 9.31 0.30 -43.63
N ALA A 20 9.40 1.55 -44.08
CA ALA A 20 8.72 2.68 -43.47
C ALA A 20 7.18 2.57 -43.59
N PHE A 21 6.68 2.14 -44.75
CA PHE A 21 5.25 1.93 -44.97
C PHE A 21 4.69 0.79 -44.13
N VAL A 22 5.36 -0.37 -44.17
CA VAL A 22 4.96 -1.57 -43.42
C VAL A 22 5.10 -1.31 -41.92
N GLY A 23 6.18 -0.67 -41.49
CA GLY A 23 6.40 -0.27 -40.09
C GLY A 23 5.40 0.79 -39.61
N GLY A 24 5.02 1.76 -40.45
CA GLY A 24 3.99 2.74 -40.13
C GLY A 24 2.60 2.12 -40.03
N TYR A 25 2.26 1.23 -40.96
CA TYR A 25 0.95 0.55 -40.99
C TYR A 25 0.80 -0.45 -39.83
N LEU A 26 1.83 -1.25 -39.55
CA LEU A 26 1.87 -2.14 -38.38
C LEU A 26 1.96 -1.36 -37.05
N GLY A 27 2.65 -0.22 -37.04
CA GLY A 27 2.77 0.65 -35.87
C GLY A 27 1.42 1.24 -35.45
N GLN A 28 0.58 1.64 -36.41
CA GLN A 28 -0.79 2.07 -36.12
C GLN A 28 -1.70 0.92 -35.68
N ALA A 29 -1.49 -0.30 -36.17
CA ALA A 29 -2.25 -1.48 -35.73
C ALA A 29 -1.83 -2.01 -34.35
N MET A 30 -0.60 -1.74 -33.90
CA MET A 30 -0.07 -2.15 -32.59
C MET A 30 -0.14 -1.07 -31.51
N ALA A 31 -0.42 0.18 -31.87
CA ALA A 31 -0.67 1.24 -30.91
C ALA A 31 -2.00 0.97 -30.19
N LYS A 32 -1.92 0.42 -28.98
CA LYS A 32 -3.05 0.47 -28.02
C LYS A 32 -3.32 1.95 -27.72
N ASP A 33 -4.27 2.53 -28.45
CA ASP A 33 -4.61 3.96 -28.43
C ASP A 33 -4.86 4.51 -27.02
N ASP A 34 -5.49 3.73 -26.15
CA ASP A 34 -5.92 4.19 -24.81
C ASP A 34 -4.76 4.63 -23.90
N ALA A 35 -3.64 3.90 -23.90
CA ALA A 35 -2.54 4.18 -22.96
C ALA A 35 -1.75 5.44 -23.37
N TYR A 36 -1.50 5.61 -24.66
CA TYR A 36 -0.79 6.79 -25.18
C TYR A 36 -1.66 8.04 -25.12
N GLN A 37 -2.97 7.91 -25.32
CA GLN A 37 -3.90 9.02 -25.14
C GLN A 37 -3.93 9.49 -23.68
N GLY A 38 -4.00 8.57 -22.72
CA GLY A 38 -3.96 8.90 -21.29
C GLY A 38 -2.68 9.62 -20.88
N LEU A 39 -1.53 9.21 -21.42
CA LEU A 39 -0.25 9.87 -21.14
C LEU A 39 -0.17 11.29 -21.71
N ARG A 40 -0.71 11.52 -22.91
CA ARG A 40 -0.80 12.89 -23.49
C ARG A 40 -1.66 13.80 -22.64
N VAL A 41 -2.84 13.34 -22.22
CA VAL A 41 -3.71 14.11 -21.32
C VAL A 41 -3.00 14.42 -20.00
N PHE A 42 -2.26 13.45 -19.45
CA PHE A 42 -1.46 13.68 -18.24
C PHE A 42 -0.39 14.76 -18.44
N GLU A 43 0.36 14.70 -19.54
CA GLU A 43 1.36 15.71 -19.91
C GLU A 43 0.75 17.11 -20.06
N ASP A 44 -0.40 17.20 -20.74
CA ASP A 44 -1.13 18.46 -20.92
C ASP A 44 -1.56 19.04 -19.56
N VAL A 45 -2.10 18.21 -18.67
CA VAL A 45 -2.50 18.63 -17.31
C VAL A 45 -1.30 19.13 -16.51
N VAL A 46 -0.18 18.40 -16.52
CA VAL A 46 1.05 18.83 -15.83
C VAL A 46 1.55 20.16 -16.39
N SER A 47 1.55 20.31 -17.72
CA SER A 47 1.97 21.54 -18.40
C SER A 47 1.05 22.72 -18.05
N LEU A 48 -0.26 22.49 -18.00
CA LEU A 48 -1.24 23.51 -17.60
C LEU A 48 -1.01 23.97 -16.17
N VAL A 49 -0.79 23.02 -15.24
CA VAL A 49 -0.52 23.33 -13.82
C VAL A 49 0.78 24.13 -13.69
N ILE A 50 1.88 23.70 -14.32
CA ILE A 50 3.17 24.39 -14.20
C ILE A 50 3.11 25.82 -14.76
N ASN A 51 2.41 26.02 -15.88
CA ASN A 51 2.44 27.31 -16.59
C ASN A 51 1.32 28.29 -16.18
N ASN A 52 0.22 27.82 -15.59
CA ASN A 52 -0.97 28.65 -15.34
C ASN A 52 -1.43 28.68 -13.87
N TYR A 53 -0.74 27.98 -12.96
CA TYR A 53 -1.08 28.07 -11.54
C TYR A 53 -0.76 29.46 -11.00
N VAL A 54 -1.59 29.93 -10.07
CA VAL A 54 -1.51 31.30 -9.52
C VAL A 54 -0.22 31.57 -8.74
N GLU A 55 0.40 30.51 -8.21
CA GLU A 55 1.63 30.55 -7.44
C GLU A 55 2.73 29.70 -8.11
N PRO A 56 4.02 29.96 -7.80
CA PRO A 56 5.11 29.10 -8.25
C PRO A 56 4.92 27.65 -7.79
N VAL A 57 4.95 26.71 -8.73
CA VAL A 57 4.76 25.27 -8.44
C VAL A 57 6.09 24.58 -8.15
N ASP A 58 6.19 23.86 -7.02
CA ASP A 58 7.26 22.87 -6.83
C ASP A 58 6.93 21.61 -7.64
N VAL A 59 7.55 21.50 -8.82
CA VAL A 59 7.38 20.39 -9.75
C VAL A 59 7.69 19.04 -9.09
N ARG A 60 8.67 18.96 -8.19
CA ARG A 60 9.01 17.69 -7.51
C ARG A 60 7.90 17.26 -6.57
N GLN A 61 7.31 18.20 -5.84
CA GLN A 61 6.17 17.91 -4.98
C GLN A 61 4.93 17.52 -5.79
N ALA A 62 4.65 18.22 -6.88
CA ALA A 62 3.53 17.91 -7.78
C ALA A 62 3.66 16.50 -8.38
N MET A 63 4.84 16.16 -8.91
CA MET A 63 5.10 14.82 -9.46
C MET A 63 5.01 13.73 -8.40
N LYS A 64 5.47 13.98 -7.17
CA LYS A 64 5.30 13.06 -6.03
C LYS A 64 3.82 12.83 -5.71
N GLY A 65 3.00 13.89 -5.76
CA GLY A 65 1.55 13.81 -5.61
C GLY A 65 0.90 12.98 -6.73
N ALA A 66 1.30 13.20 -7.98
CA ALA A 66 0.81 12.43 -9.12
C ALA A 66 1.13 10.93 -9.02
N MET A 67 2.37 10.58 -8.65
CA MET A 67 2.77 9.18 -8.46
C MET A 67 2.00 8.50 -7.31
N ARG A 68 1.73 9.23 -6.22
CA ARG A 68 0.85 8.74 -5.14
C ARG A 68 -0.58 8.52 -5.63
N GLY A 69 -1.16 9.49 -6.34
CA GLY A 69 -2.51 9.37 -6.88
C GLY A 69 -2.67 8.20 -7.87
N LEU A 70 -1.65 7.93 -8.68
CA LEU A 70 -1.63 6.75 -9.56
C LEU A 70 -1.65 5.44 -8.75
N ALA A 71 -0.86 5.34 -7.68
CA ALA A 71 -0.84 4.17 -6.82
C ALA A 71 -2.17 3.99 -6.06
N ASP A 72 -2.71 5.07 -5.49
CA ASP A 72 -4.00 5.08 -4.79
C ASP A 72 -5.18 4.69 -5.71
N GLY A 73 -5.04 4.92 -7.02
CA GLY A 73 -6.02 4.54 -8.04
C GLY A 73 -6.06 3.06 -8.39
N LEU A 74 -5.10 2.25 -7.94
CA LEU A 74 -5.05 0.81 -8.20
C LEU A 74 -5.91 0.04 -7.19
N ASP A 75 -5.50 0.06 -5.92
CA ASP A 75 -6.17 -0.59 -4.82
C ASP A 75 -5.75 0.01 -3.46
N PRO A 76 -6.45 -0.30 -2.35
CA PRO A 76 -6.10 0.16 -1.00
C PRO A 76 -4.69 -0.18 -0.48
N GLU A 77 -4.02 -1.19 -1.04
CA GLU A 77 -2.74 -1.66 -0.51
C GLU A 77 -1.56 -1.20 -1.38
N SER A 78 -1.85 -0.72 -2.59
CA SER A 78 -0.92 -0.09 -3.51
C SER A 78 -0.46 1.26 -2.95
N ALA A 79 0.85 1.48 -2.95
CA ALA A 79 1.44 2.71 -2.43
C ALA A 79 2.70 3.10 -3.19
N PHE A 80 2.82 4.40 -3.48
CA PHE A 80 4.07 4.97 -3.94
C PHE A 80 4.98 5.28 -2.75
N LEU A 81 6.16 4.66 -2.70
CA LEU A 81 7.14 4.86 -1.64
C LEU A 81 8.20 5.89 -2.03
N THR A 82 8.50 6.80 -1.09
CA THR A 82 9.62 7.73 -1.24
C THR A 82 10.96 7.00 -1.10
N PRO A 83 12.08 7.55 -1.62
CA PRO A 83 13.40 6.92 -1.49
C PRO A 83 13.76 6.49 -0.05
N ASP A 84 13.41 7.29 0.96
CA ASP A 84 13.69 6.96 2.36
C ASP A 84 12.82 5.80 2.88
N LEU A 85 11.58 5.70 2.38
CA LEU A 85 10.70 4.58 2.69
C LEU A 85 11.16 3.29 2.01
N VAL A 86 11.63 3.37 0.76
CA VAL A 86 12.22 2.22 0.06
C VAL A 86 13.40 1.66 0.85
N LYS A 87 14.31 2.52 1.33
CA LYS A 87 15.42 2.08 2.21
C LYS A 87 14.92 1.37 3.46
N SER A 88 13.83 1.84 4.08
CA SER A 88 13.26 1.17 5.25
C SER A 88 12.65 -0.19 4.92
N VAL A 89 12.03 -0.36 3.74
CA VAL A 89 11.53 -1.65 3.25
C VAL A 89 12.70 -2.62 3.02
N GLU A 90 13.73 -2.17 2.30
CA GLU A 90 14.91 -2.99 1.97
C GLU A 90 15.67 -3.42 3.23
N ALA A 91 15.75 -2.54 4.23
CA ALA A 91 16.36 -2.85 5.52
C ALA A 91 15.46 -3.71 6.44
N ALA A 92 14.23 -4.04 6.01
CA ALA A 92 13.20 -4.67 6.83
C ALA A 92 12.92 -3.91 8.15
N ASP A 93 13.09 -2.59 8.14
CA ASP A 93 12.84 -1.71 9.28
C ASP A 93 11.35 -1.32 9.34
N LEU A 94 10.63 -2.01 10.21
CA LEU A 94 9.22 -1.72 10.47
C LEU A 94 9.01 -0.59 11.49
N GLY A 95 10.05 0.14 11.91
CA GLY A 95 9.91 1.26 12.86
C GLY A 95 10.07 0.86 14.32
N GLY A 96 10.49 -0.37 14.62
CA GLY A 96 10.85 -0.81 15.96
C GLY A 96 10.26 -2.17 16.39
N PRO A 97 10.76 -2.73 17.51
CA PRO A 97 10.40 -4.09 17.95
C PRO A 97 9.07 -4.17 18.72
N ALA A 98 8.51 -3.04 19.15
CA ALA A 98 7.22 -2.99 19.82
C ALA A 98 6.15 -2.35 18.92
N GLU A 99 4.89 -2.73 19.11
CA GLU A 99 3.75 -2.26 18.34
C GLU A 99 2.50 -2.14 19.21
N VAL A 100 1.40 -1.62 18.66
CA VAL A 100 0.11 -1.52 19.35
C VAL A 100 -0.90 -2.61 18.97
N GLY A 101 -0.61 -3.40 17.94
CA GLY A 101 -1.45 -4.52 17.48
C GLY A 101 -2.67 -4.12 16.65
N LEU A 102 -2.51 -3.13 15.76
CA LEU A 102 -3.52 -2.79 14.75
C LEU A 102 -3.07 -3.29 13.38
N ASP A 103 -4.01 -3.88 12.66
CA ASP A 103 -3.89 -4.14 11.23
C ASP A 103 -4.71 -3.08 10.48
N LEU A 104 -4.08 -2.40 9.54
CA LEU A 104 -4.62 -1.21 8.85
C LEU A 104 -4.77 -1.46 7.37
N THR A 105 -5.72 -0.77 6.75
CA THR A 105 -5.88 -0.64 5.30
C THR A 105 -6.12 0.83 4.93
N ARG A 106 -6.04 1.16 3.64
CA ARG A 106 -6.25 2.52 3.13
C ARG A 106 -7.67 2.70 2.57
N GLN A 107 -8.45 3.62 3.14
CA GLN A 107 -9.74 4.01 2.57
C GLN A 107 -10.07 5.47 2.92
N TYR A 108 -9.72 6.43 2.07
CA TYR A 108 -9.65 7.89 2.34
C TYR A 108 -8.78 8.35 3.53
N TYR A 109 -8.81 7.64 4.66
CA TYR A 109 -7.84 7.66 5.76
C TYR A 109 -7.31 6.24 6.00
N LEU A 110 -6.47 6.06 7.02
CA LEU A 110 -6.18 4.73 7.53
C LEU A 110 -7.42 4.19 8.25
N ARG A 111 -7.81 2.97 7.89
CA ARG A 111 -8.96 2.27 8.48
C ARG A 111 -8.47 1.03 9.20
N VAL A 112 -9.00 0.79 10.39
CA VAL A 112 -8.71 -0.40 11.18
C VAL A 112 -9.42 -1.60 10.55
N VAL A 113 -8.64 -2.60 10.13
CA VAL A 113 -9.13 -3.91 9.70
C VAL A 113 -9.37 -4.79 10.92
N ALA A 114 -8.39 -4.83 11.82
CA ALA A 114 -8.45 -5.60 13.05
C ALA A 114 -7.60 -4.98 14.16
N ALA A 115 -8.02 -5.19 15.40
CA ALA A 115 -7.18 -5.04 16.58
C ALA A 115 -6.87 -6.45 17.11
N ARG A 116 -5.59 -6.80 17.23
CA ARG A 116 -5.17 -8.15 17.64
C ARG A 116 -5.57 -8.40 19.09
N ASP A 117 -6.04 -9.60 19.39
CA ASP A 117 -6.45 -9.97 20.74
C ASP A 117 -5.33 -9.73 21.76
N GLY A 118 -5.67 -9.21 22.93
CA GLY A 118 -4.69 -8.96 23.99
C GLY A 118 -3.68 -7.84 23.68
N SER A 119 -3.80 -7.15 22.56
CA SER A 119 -2.95 -6.00 22.24
C SER A 119 -3.36 -4.72 22.98
N PRO A 120 -2.47 -3.71 23.09
CA PRO A 120 -2.81 -2.38 23.58
C PRO A 120 -4.03 -1.78 22.88
N ALA A 121 -4.11 -1.92 21.54
CA ALA A 121 -5.22 -1.40 20.74
C ALA A 121 -6.56 -2.08 21.08
N ALA A 122 -6.55 -3.41 21.24
CA ALA A 122 -7.76 -4.14 21.62
C ALA A 122 -8.22 -3.78 23.05
N ARG A 123 -7.29 -3.65 24.00
CA ARG A 123 -7.59 -3.20 25.37
C ARG A 123 -8.15 -1.78 25.41
N ALA A 124 -7.68 -0.90 24.53
CA ALA A 124 -8.20 0.45 24.36
C ALA A 124 -9.55 0.50 23.62
N GLY A 125 -10.08 -0.65 23.19
CA GLY A 125 -11.41 -0.75 22.59
C GLY A 125 -11.47 -0.29 21.13
N LEU A 126 -10.35 -0.27 20.40
CA LEU A 126 -10.32 -0.06 18.95
C LEU A 126 -10.95 -1.25 18.24
N ARG A 127 -11.68 -0.97 17.15
CA ARG A 127 -12.52 -1.97 16.46
C ARG A 127 -12.34 -1.89 14.95
N PRO A 128 -12.60 -3.01 14.24
CA PRO A 128 -12.75 -2.99 12.80
C PRO A 128 -13.72 -1.90 12.37
N GLY A 129 -13.33 -1.12 11.36
CA GLY A 129 -14.15 -0.02 10.85
C GLY A 129 -13.77 1.36 11.37
N ASP A 130 -12.99 1.47 12.44
CA ASP A 130 -12.50 2.76 12.94
C ASP A 130 -11.58 3.44 11.91
N PHE A 131 -11.76 4.75 11.71
CA PHE A 131 -10.85 5.57 10.91
C PHE A 131 -9.86 6.28 11.83
N ILE A 132 -8.57 6.15 11.54
CA ILE A 132 -7.51 6.88 12.23
C ILE A 132 -7.24 8.14 11.41
N ARG A 133 -7.63 9.32 11.91
CA ARG A 133 -7.40 10.63 11.27
C ARG A 133 -5.97 11.15 11.47
N ALA A 134 -5.38 10.85 12.62
CA ALA A 134 -4.02 11.27 12.95
C ALA A 134 -3.31 10.25 13.85
N ILE A 135 -1.99 10.19 13.71
CA ILE A 135 -1.06 9.43 14.58
C ILE A 135 -0.03 10.43 15.09
N ASP A 136 0.05 10.63 16.41
CA ASP A 136 0.90 11.64 17.06
C ASP A 136 0.74 13.03 16.42
N GLY A 137 -0.51 13.44 16.17
CA GLY A 137 -0.86 14.71 15.53
C GLY A 137 -0.62 14.77 14.01
N ARG A 138 0.03 13.76 13.40
CA ARG A 138 0.27 13.72 11.96
C ARG A 138 -0.97 13.22 11.21
N PRO A 139 -1.48 13.94 10.20
CA PRO A 139 -2.66 13.53 9.45
C PRO A 139 -2.37 12.29 8.59
N THR A 140 -3.29 11.34 8.59
CA THR A 140 -3.15 10.05 7.90
C THR A 140 -3.76 10.06 6.49
N ARG A 141 -4.36 11.18 6.07
CA ARG A 141 -5.05 11.30 4.77
C ARG A 141 -4.16 10.89 3.59
N ASP A 142 -2.89 11.27 3.61
CA ASP A 142 -1.97 10.98 2.50
C ASP A 142 -0.94 9.90 2.86
N MET A 143 -1.17 9.17 3.97
CA MET A 143 -0.29 8.09 4.41
C MET A 143 -0.74 6.76 3.79
N SER A 144 0.21 5.96 3.34
CA SER A 144 -0.02 4.55 3.02
C SER A 144 -0.27 3.71 4.28
N ALA A 145 -0.90 2.53 4.12
CA ALA A 145 -1.06 1.56 5.21
C ALA A 145 0.30 1.14 5.80
N TYR A 146 1.34 1.04 4.95
CA TYR A 146 2.71 0.78 5.35
C TYR A 146 3.27 1.87 6.28
N GLU A 147 3.17 3.14 5.87
CA GLU A 147 3.62 4.27 6.69
C GLU A 147 2.88 4.31 8.03
N GLY A 148 1.56 4.16 8.02
CA GLY A 148 0.75 4.08 9.23
C GLY A 148 1.22 2.99 10.18
N THR A 149 1.43 1.78 9.66
CA THR A 149 1.91 0.63 10.43
C THR A 149 3.28 0.90 11.05
N ARG A 150 4.20 1.56 10.33
CA ARG A 150 5.51 1.94 10.87
C ARG A 150 5.42 2.93 12.01
N LEU A 151 4.51 3.91 11.94
CA LEU A 151 4.33 4.90 13.02
C LEU A 151 3.74 4.28 14.29
N LEU A 152 2.94 3.23 14.15
CA LEU A 152 2.41 2.46 15.28
C LEU A 152 3.47 1.59 15.95
N ARG A 153 4.63 1.39 15.31
CA ARG A 153 5.79 0.69 15.86
C ARG A 153 6.78 1.66 16.48
N GLY A 154 7.62 1.16 17.37
CA GLY A 154 8.57 1.98 18.10
C GLY A 154 9.27 1.26 19.25
N ALA A 155 9.83 2.05 20.16
CA ALA A 155 10.46 1.54 21.38
C ALA A 155 9.40 0.94 22.34
N PRO A 156 9.69 -0.19 23.00
CA PRO A 156 8.80 -0.74 24.03
C PRO A 156 8.53 0.27 25.15
N GLY A 157 7.27 0.38 25.59
CA GLY A 157 6.84 1.32 26.63
C GLY A 157 6.63 2.76 26.16
N SER A 158 7.01 3.10 24.92
CA SER A 158 6.71 4.41 24.34
C SER A 158 5.21 4.58 24.07
N LYS A 159 4.74 5.82 24.08
CA LYS A 159 3.33 6.16 23.83
C LYS A 159 3.10 6.57 22.38
N VAL A 160 1.88 6.33 21.90
CA VAL A 160 1.36 6.86 20.64
C VAL A 160 -0.08 7.31 20.83
N ALA A 161 -0.43 8.46 20.28
CA ALA A 161 -1.77 9.01 20.33
C ALA A 161 -2.45 8.86 18.96
N LEU A 162 -3.65 8.29 18.94
CA LEU A 162 -4.46 8.14 17.74
C LEU A 162 -5.70 9.03 17.84
N LEU A 163 -5.97 9.79 16.79
CA LEU A 163 -7.24 10.49 16.64
C LEU A 163 -8.19 9.62 15.83
N VAL A 164 -9.27 9.14 16.44
CA VAL A 164 -10.12 8.08 15.89
C VAL A 164 -11.56 8.55 15.65
N ILE A 165 -12.13 8.20 14.50
CA ILE A 165 -13.54 8.38 14.15
C ILE A 165 -14.19 7.00 14.05
N ARG A 166 -15.35 6.83 14.68
CA ARG A 166 -16.14 5.60 14.65
C ARG A 166 -17.53 5.83 14.10
N GLY A 167 -17.89 5.13 13.03
CA GLY A 167 -19.20 5.25 12.39
C GLY A 167 -19.49 6.69 11.97
N ASN A 168 -20.71 7.16 12.28
CA ASN A 168 -21.16 8.52 11.98
C ASN A 168 -20.97 9.49 13.17
N ALA A 169 -20.15 9.14 14.17
CA ALA A 169 -19.88 10.03 15.28
C ALA A 169 -19.25 11.34 14.76
N ALA A 170 -19.84 12.48 15.17
CA ALA A 170 -19.44 13.79 14.68
C ALA A 170 -18.00 14.16 15.10
N ASP A 171 -17.61 13.77 16.31
CA ASP A 171 -16.34 14.18 16.89
C ASP A 171 -15.32 13.04 16.95
N PRO A 172 -14.11 13.24 16.41
CA PRO A 172 -13.00 12.34 16.65
C PRO A 172 -12.64 12.31 18.14
N HIS A 173 -12.26 11.14 18.65
CA HIS A 173 -11.76 11.00 20.02
C HIS A 173 -10.31 10.53 20.02
N GLU A 174 -9.56 10.93 21.04
CA GLU A 174 -8.15 10.57 21.17
C GLU A 174 -8.01 9.25 21.96
N VAL A 175 -7.16 8.36 21.45
CA VAL A 175 -6.82 7.09 22.07
C VAL A 175 -5.32 7.01 22.26
N ALA A 176 -4.88 7.07 23.51
CA ALA A 176 -3.48 6.89 23.87
C ALA A 176 -3.15 5.40 24.08
N LEU A 177 -2.12 4.93 23.38
CA LEU A 177 -1.66 3.54 23.43
C LEU A 177 -0.21 3.50 23.90
N VAL A 178 0.16 2.40 24.57
CA VAL A 178 1.54 2.10 24.93
C VAL A 178 2.02 0.97 24.03
N ARG A 179 3.17 1.14 23.37
CA ARG A 179 3.75 0.13 22.50
C ARG A 179 4.31 -1.02 23.32
N GLU A 180 3.94 -2.24 22.96
CA GLU A 180 4.36 -3.46 23.65
C GLU A 180 4.96 -4.46 22.67
N ARG A 181 5.82 -5.36 23.16
CA ARG A 181 6.22 -6.53 22.37
C ARG A 181 5.07 -7.52 22.41
N LEU A 182 4.34 -7.66 21.31
CA LEU A 182 3.30 -8.66 21.20
C LEU A 182 3.93 -10.05 21.04
N ALA A 183 3.49 -11.00 21.85
CA ALA A 183 3.75 -12.41 21.58
C ALA A 183 3.02 -12.78 20.29
N GLY A 184 3.67 -13.54 19.41
CA GLY A 184 3.06 -14.00 18.16
C GLY A 184 1.87 -14.92 18.43
N GLY A 185 0.83 -14.81 17.60
CA GLY A 185 -0.51 -15.40 17.77
C GLY A 185 -0.62 -16.67 18.59
N ASP A 186 -1.30 -16.56 19.73
CA ASP A 186 -1.68 -17.70 20.54
C ASP A 186 -2.78 -18.50 19.85
N VAL A 187 -2.58 -19.82 19.82
CA VAL A 187 -3.65 -20.79 19.54
C VAL A 187 -4.33 -21.09 20.87
N SER A 188 -5.61 -20.75 20.99
CA SER A 188 -6.41 -21.10 22.17
C SER A 188 -7.35 -22.24 21.84
N SER A 189 -7.54 -23.17 22.77
CA SER A 189 -8.46 -24.28 22.65
C SER A 189 -9.33 -24.43 23.88
N ARG A 190 -10.56 -24.91 23.67
CA ARG A 190 -11.49 -25.28 24.75
C ARG A 190 -12.50 -26.31 24.25
N MET A 191 -13.07 -27.09 25.16
CA MET A 191 -14.27 -27.88 24.84
C MET A 191 -15.47 -26.94 24.75
N ALA A 192 -16.21 -27.02 23.64
CA ALA A 192 -17.49 -26.33 23.47
C ALA A 192 -18.63 -27.13 24.13
N ASN A 193 -18.52 -28.46 24.10
CA ASN A 193 -19.37 -29.44 24.77
C ASN A 193 -18.58 -30.78 24.88
N PRO A 194 -19.10 -31.83 25.53
CA PRO A 194 -18.38 -33.10 25.70
C PRO A 194 -17.95 -33.81 24.40
N ALA A 195 -18.51 -33.47 23.24
CA ALA A 195 -18.23 -34.10 21.95
C ALA A 195 -17.61 -33.13 20.91
N THR A 196 -17.38 -31.86 21.25
CA THR A 196 -16.92 -30.84 20.31
C THR A 196 -15.84 -29.95 20.93
N GLY A 197 -14.62 -30.06 20.39
CA GLY A 197 -13.53 -29.14 20.67
C GLY A 197 -13.58 -27.90 19.77
N TYR A 198 -13.25 -26.74 20.34
CA TYR A 198 -13.13 -25.46 19.63
C TYR A 198 -11.68 -24.98 19.70
N ILE A 199 -11.10 -24.66 18.55
CA ILE A 199 -9.76 -24.07 18.43
C ILE A 199 -9.90 -22.71 17.76
N ARG A 200 -9.38 -21.67 18.39
CA ARG A 200 -9.26 -20.33 17.81
C ARG A 200 -7.81 -20.06 17.50
N VAL A 201 -7.54 -19.78 16.23
CA VAL A 201 -6.24 -19.31 15.74
C VAL A 201 -6.34 -17.80 15.57
N SER A 202 -5.64 -17.04 16.41
CA SER A 202 -5.67 -15.58 16.41
C SER A 202 -4.83 -14.97 15.27
N GLN A 203 -3.74 -15.63 14.88
CA GLN A 203 -2.86 -15.20 13.81
C GLN A 203 -2.11 -16.40 13.22
N PHE A 204 -1.88 -16.38 11.91
CA PHE A 204 -0.93 -17.27 11.27
C PHE A 204 0.45 -16.62 11.26
N SER A 205 1.41 -17.25 11.94
CA SER A 205 2.80 -16.83 11.91
C SER A 205 3.67 -17.92 11.29
N LYS A 206 4.94 -17.62 11.04
CA LYS A 206 5.91 -18.62 10.56
C LYS A 206 6.18 -19.73 11.60
N ALA A 207 5.59 -19.65 12.79
CA ALA A 207 5.59 -20.75 13.73
C ALA A 207 4.96 -21.98 13.07
N ARG A 208 5.74 -23.07 13.04
CA ARG A 208 5.34 -24.39 12.52
C ARG A 208 3.98 -24.82 13.09
N PRO A 209 3.23 -25.75 12.44
CA PRO A 209 1.90 -26.22 12.89
C PRO A 209 1.86 -26.90 14.28
N GLY A 210 2.94 -26.84 15.06
CA GLY A 210 3.08 -27.41 16.40
C GLY A 210 2.00 -26.95 17.39
N PRO A 211 1.82 -25.64 17.64
CA PRO A 211 0.81 -25.17 18.60
C PRO A 211 -0.62 -25.57 18.21
N LEU A 212 -0.95 -25.55 16.92
CA LEU A 212 -2.25 -26.02 16.42
C LEU A 212 -2.44 -27.52 16.65
N LYS A 213 -1.42 -28.32 16.34
CA LYS A 213 -1.46 -29.76 16.59
C LYS A 213 -1.57 -30.08 18.09
N GLN A 214 -0.80 -29.40 18.93
CA GLN A 214 -0.87 -29.55 20.39
C GLN A 214 -2.27 -29.23 20.92
N ALA A 215 -2.87 -28.14 20.43
CA ALA A 215 -4.23 -27.76 20.79
C ALA A 215 -5.27 -28.81 20.35
N ALA A 216 -5.11 -29.40 19.17
CA ALA A 216 -5.97 -30.47 18.67
C ALA A 216 -5.82 -31.77 19.47
N ASP A 217 -4.57 -32.20 19.73
CA ASP A 217 -4.25 -33.41 20.49
C ASP A 217 -4.77 -33.30 21.94
N ALA A 218 -4.76 -32.10 22.53
CA ALA A 218 -5.29 -31.87 23.88
C ALA A 218 -6.83 -31.96 23.95
N LEU A 219 -7.54 -31.65 22.87
CA LEU A 219 -9.01 -31.74 22.79
C LEU A 219 -9.51 -33.13 22.37
N ALA A 220 -8.63 -33.97 21.82
CA ALA A 220 -8.93 -35.33 21.39
C ALA A 220 -8.88 -36.38 22.52
N LYS A 221 -8.52 -35.95 23.75
CA LYS A 221 -8.54 -36.77 24.97
C LYS A 221 -9.87 -36.62 25.70
#